data_AF-A0A350UPV5-F1
#
_entry.id   AF-A0A350UPV5-F1
#
_cell.length_a   1.000
_cell.length_b   1.000
_cell.length_c   1.000
_cell.angle_alpha   90.00
_cell.angle_beta   90.00
_cell.angle_gamma   90.00
#
_symmetry.space_group_name_H-M   'P 1'
#
loop_
_entity.id
_entity.type
_entity.pdbx_description
1 polymer ?
#
loop_
_entity_poly.entity_id
_entity_poly.type
_entity_poly.pdbx_seq_one_letter_code
_entity_poly.pdbx_strand_id
1 'polypeptide(L)'
;MAGWLLAGLAWGQLTEDPATWLRAQGNLTGDARPADLMAVLQASALALRSAALAGKPRNEASALVAASQRMLKQGNVNWTWRVATRMLAVSEGLTPGEWLELATSYDVALDRAVLTPGSRLYVRLSPLFVLTTPLKNSYSVRWTVLDEAGGELSRQDEPLPGTMAPLESSIDTAKLPEGRYRLRYELLEGEQQRATCERTFFVDGRLRARLAELRGHLRQAQLRGATNPGEALVLAAVEAAADDIDRWLHAGPAGETGWRHPFVEGLALKRLPALGSPRPDFTGWQQAERFARALAEGRPPLDAETGALRLARRVNDTLVPFRLFRPAGAPPEKGWPLVVLRHSFLGDEGTFGHLLGEDELAALAVKHSALVYCPVNRSAYADPNDQLAAQLDEGIADVAAAFGADPARVFLAGHG
;
A
#
# COMPACT_ATOMS: atom_id res chain seq x y z
N MET A 1 25.22 -24.73 28.10
CA MET A 1 25.01 -26.01 27.38
C MET A 1 23.88 -26.78 28.03
N ALA A 2 22.66 -26.58 27.55
CA ALA A 2 21.52 -27.46 27.81
C ALA A 2 20.80 -27.61 26.48
N GLY A 3 21.15 -28.67 25.76
CA GLY A 3 20.64 -28.98 24.44
C GLY A 3 19.18 -29.41 24.54
N TRP A 4 18.29 -28.56 24.02
CA TRP A 4 16.99 -29.01 23.57
C TRP A 4 17.21 -29.79 22.27
N LEU A 5 17.36 -31.10 22.42
CA LEU A 5 17.31 -32.08 21.34
C LEU A 5 15.94 -31.95 20.65
N LEU A 6 15.95 -31.36 19.45
CA LEU A 6 14.88 -31.36 18.47
C LEU A 6 14.69 -32.79 17.91
N ALA A 7 14.19 -33.69 18.73
CA ALA A 7 13.78 -35.02 18.30
C ALA A 7 12.35 -34.96 17.73
N GLY A 8 12.24 -34.96 16.41
CA GLY A 8 11.23 -35.71 15.64
C GLY A 8 9.75 -35.64 16.01
N LEU A 9 9.24 -34.55 16.58
CA LEU A 9 7.80 -34.41 16.83
C LEU A 9 7.10 -33.94 15.55
N ALA A 10 6.10 -34.72 15.12
CA ALA A 10 5.21 -34.42 14.02
C ALA A 10 4.66 -32.97 14.09
N TRP A 11 5.24 -32.12 13.26
CA TRP A 11 4.62 -31.09 12.41
C TRP A 11 3.11 -30.89 12.65
N GLY A 12 2.77 -30.07 13.65
CA GLY A 12 1.38 -29.77 13.99
C GLY A 12 0.93 -28.45 13.38
N GLN A 13 -0.09 -28.52 12.53
CA GLN A 13 -0.96 -27.39 12.19
C GLN A 13 -1.43 -26.68 13.45
N LEU A 14 -1.67 -25.37 13.36
CA LEU A 14 -2.21 -24.59 14.46
C LEU A 14 -3.56 -25.20 14.91
N THR A 15 -3.68 -25.46 16.20
CA THR A 15 -4.94 -25.85 16.83
C THR A 15 -5.38 -24.78 17.81
N GLU A 16 -6.56 -24.95 18.37
CA GLU A 16 -7.07 -24.09 19.45
C GLU A 16 -6.26 -24.23 20.76
N ASP A 17 -5.36 -25.22 20.86
CA ASP A 17 -4.46 -25.39 22.00
C ASP A 17 -3.30 -24.36 21.96
N PRO A 18 -3.18 -23.48 22.98
CA PRO A 18 -2.11 -22.51 23.09
C PRO A 18 -0.69 -23.08 22.99
N ALA A 19 -0.48 -24.35 23.35
CA ALA A 19 0.81 -25.01 23.22
C ALA A 19 1.29 -25.12 21.75
N THR A 20 0.38 -24.99 20.79
CA THR A 20 0.70 -25.03 19.36
C THR A 20 1.00 -23.65 18.76
N TRP A 21 0.61 -22.55 19.41
CA TRP A 21 0.64 -21.20 18.82
C TRP A 21 2.04 -20.65 18.56
N LEU A 22 3.08 -21.20 19.20
CA LEU A 22 4.47 -20.83 18.95
C LEU A 22 5.13 -21.65 17.84
N ARG A 23 4.46 -22.68 17.31
CA ARG A 23 4.99 -23.53 16.24
C ARG A 23 4.89 -22.78 14.91
N ALA A 24 6.02 -22.23 14.45
CA ALA A 24 6.07 -21.47 13.21
C ALA A 24 6.65 -22.27 12.03
N GLN A 25 7.08 -23.52 12.17
CA GLN A 25 7.77 -24.27 11.09
C GLN A 25 6.84 -24.70 9.93
N GLY A 26 7.38 -24.84 8.72
CA GLY A 26 6.66 -25.23 7.51
C GLY A 26 7.49 -25.01 6.24
N ASN A 27 6.99 -25.44 5.08
CA ASN A 27 7.55 -25.05 3.79
C ASN A 27 6.91 -23.74 3.34
N LEU A 28 7.74 -22.82 2.86
CA LEU A 28 7.32 -21.54 2.29
C LEU A 28 7.02 -21.71 0.80
N THR A 29 5.95 -21.10 0.33
CA THR A 29 5.60 -20.98 -1.09
C THR A 29 5.66 -19.54 -1.58
N GLY A 30 5.76 -18.57 -0.66
CA GLY A 30 5.94 -17.16 -0.94
C GLY A 30 6.44 -16.40 0.30
N ASP A 31 6.66 -15.10 0.13
CA ASP A 31 7.14 -14.21 1.18
C ASP A 31 6.05 -13.24 1.65
N ALA A 32 5.90 -13.11 2.96
CA ALA A 32 5.10 -12.08 3.59
C ALA A 32 5.72 -10.71 3.31
N ARG A 33 4.87 -9.75 2.93
CA ARG A 33 5.31 -8.38 2.67
C ARG A 33 5.76 -7.72 3.99
N PRO A 34 6.95 -7.10 4.06
CA PRO A 34 7.39 -6.39 5.26
C PRO A 34 6.37 -5.37 5.78
N ALA A 35 5.69 -4.66 4.88
CA ALA A 35 4.71 -3.67 5.25
C ALA A 35 3.44 -4.28 5.89
N ASP A 36 3.01 -5.47 5.44
CA ASP A 36 1.91 -6.21 6.05
C ASP A 36 2.29 -6.70 7.46
N LEU A 37 3.50 -7.24 7.62
CA LEU A 37 4.02 -7.66 8.93
C LEU A 37 3.98 -6.49 9.91
N MET A 38 4.47 -5.33 9.51
CA MET A 38 4.51 -4.16 10.38
C MET A 38 3.12 -3.64 10.72
N ALA A 39 2.18 -3.62 9.77
CA ALA A 39 0.78 -3.30 10.05
C ALA A 39 0.19 -4.23 11.12
N VAL A 40 0.47 -5.53 11.05
CA VAL A 40 0.03 -6.52 12.05
C VAL A 40 0.68 -6.27 13.41
N LEU A 41 1.98 -5.99 13.45
CA LEU A 41 2.69 -5.70 14.71
C LEU A 41 2.15 -4.43 15.38
N GLN A 42 1.92 -3.36 14.63
CA GLN A 42 1.35 -2.11 15.13
C GLN A 42 -0.09 -2.30 15.63
N ALA A 43 -0.95 -2.96 14.85
CA ALA A 43 -2.32 -3.26 15.25
C ALA A 43 -2.36 -4.10 16.54
N SER A 44 -1.45 -5.08 16.67
CA SER A 44 -1.32 -5.91 17.87
C SER A 44 -0.92 -5.10 19.09
N ALA A 45 0.06 -4.19 18.95
CA ALA A 45 0.50 -3.33 20.05
C ALA A 45 -0.64 -2.42 20.53
N LEU A 46 -1.41 -1.83 19.61
CA LEU A 46 -2.60 -1.04 19.92
C LEU A 46 -3.68 -1.87 20.61
N ALA A 47 -3.90 -3.11 20.15
CA ALA A 47 -4.87 -4.05 20.74
C ALA A 47 -4.53 -4.38 22.18
N LEU A 48 -3.28 -4.79 22.43
CA LEU A 48 -2.80 -5.15 23.77
C LEU A 48 -2.86 -3.96 24.73
N ARG A 49 -2.46 -2.77 24.26
CA ARG A 49 -2.55 -1.53 25.06
C ARG A 49 -4.01 -1.21 25.41
N SER A 50 -4.91 -1.28 24.43
CA SER A 50 -6.34 -1.00 24.63
C SER A 50 -6.97 -2.00 25.62
N ALA A 51 -6.64 -3.28 25.49
CA ALA A 51 -7.12 -4.33 26.39
C ALA A 51 -6.61 -4.14 27.83
N ALA A 52 -5.34 -3.76 28.01
CA ALA A 52 -4.76 -3.46 29.32
C ALA A 52 -5.45 -2.23 29.97
N LEU A 53 -5.66 -1.15 29.22
CA LEU A 53 -6.39 0.03 29.69
C LEU A 53 -7.83 -0.28 30.08
N ALA A 54 -8.46 -1.24 29.40
CA ALA A 54 -9.80 -1.73 29.74
C ALA A 54 -9.83 -2.75 30.89
N GLY A 55 -8.71 -3.00 31.58
CA GLY A 55 -8.61 -3.95 32.69
C GLY A 55 -8.72 -5.43 32.26
N LYS A 56 -8.52 -5.74 30.98
CA LYS A 56 -8.58 -7.09 30.40
C LYS A 56 -7.25 -7.45 29.72
N PRO A 57 -6.13 -7.48 30.45
CA PRO A 57 -4.83 -7.79 29.86
C PRO A 57 -4.85 -9.19 29.21
N ARG A 58 -4.34 -9.28 27.98
CA ARG A 58 -4.24 -10.53 27.21
C ARG A 58 -2.91 -11.21 27.50
N ASN A 59 -2.78 -11.75 28.70
CA ASN A 59 -1.51 -12.32 29.18
C ASN A 59 -1.01 -13.45 28.27
N GLU A 60 -1.94 -14.20 27.67
CA GLU A 60 -1.70 -15.23 26.66
C GLU A 60 -0.91 -14.73 25.43
N ALA A 61 -0.95 -13.43 25.10
CA ALA A 61 -0.20 -12.87 23.98
C ALA A 61 1.30 -12.66 24.29
N SER A 62 1.70 -12.64 25.57
CA SER A 62 3.07 -12.29 25.99
C SER A 62 4.14 -13.21 25.37
N ALA A 63 3.84 -14.52 25.28
CA ALA A 63 4.74 -15.48 24.66
C ALA A 63 4.89 -15.24 23.15
N LEU A 64 3.81 -14.83 22.47
CA LEU A 64 3.79 -14.49 21.05
C LEU A 64 4.55 -13.18 20.77
N VAL A 65 4.43 -12.18 21.65
CA VAL A 65 5.23 -10.95 21.59
C VAL A 65 6.72 -11.27 21.66
N ALA A 66 7.15 -12.04 22.66
CA ALA A 66 8.55 -12.42 22.81
C ALA A 66 9.06 -13.26 21.62
N ALA A 67 8.24 -14.16 21.10
CA ALA A 67 8.60 -14.97 19.94
C ALA A 67 8.73 -14.15 18.65
N SER A 68 7.76 -13.27 18.35
CA SER A 68 7.81 -12.40 17.16
C SER A 68 9.03 -11.47 17.20
N GLN A 69 9.34 -10.86 18.35
CA GLN A 69 10.54 -10.01 18.49
C GLN A 69 11.84 -10.80 18.26
N ARG A 70 11.94 -12.03 18.77
CA ARG A 70 13.12 -12.88 18.52
C ARG A 70 13.26 -13.22 17.03
N MET A 71 12.18 -13.59 16.36
CA MET A 71 12.19 -13.93 14.94
C MET A 71 12.52 -12.72 14.06
N LEU A 72 11.98 -11.54 14.41
CA LEU A 72 12.28 -10.30 13.70
C LEU A 72 13.76 -9.94 13.81
N LYS A 73 14.36 -10.07 15.01
CA LYS A 73 15.81 -9.86 15.23
C LYS A 73 16.69 -10.84 14.46
N GLN A 74 16.16 -12.00 14.11
CA GLN A 74 16.84 -13.01 13.27
C GLN A 74 16.65 -12.76 11.77
N GLY A 75 15.93 -11.69 11.38
CA GLY A 75 15.64 -11.37 9.99
C GLY A 75 14.61 -12.31 9.34
N ASN A 76 13.87 -13.11 10.13
CA ASN A 76 12.92 -14.07 9.58
C ASN A 76 11.52 -13.48 9.45
N VAL A 77 11.27 -12.77 8.35
CA VAL A 77 10.00 -12.06 8.09
C VAL A 77 8.80 -13.02 8.07
N ASN A 78 8.91 -14.17 7.40
CA ASN A 78 7.79 -15.11 7.25
C ASN A 78 7.37 -15.77 8.57
N TRP A 79 8.33 -16.19 9.39
CA TRP A 79 8.02 -16.72 10.73
C TRP A 79 7.51 -15.63 11.66
N THR A 80 8.06 -14.43 11.57
CA THR A 80 7.54 -13.29 12.32
C THR A 80 6.09 -13.00 11.92
N TRP A 81 5.76 -12.98 10.63
CA TRP A 81 4.40 -12.81 10.12
C TRP A 81 3.43 -13.82 10.72
N ARG A 82 3.78 -15.10 10.66
CA ARG A 82 2.93 -16.18 11.15
C ARG A 82 2.68 -16.09 12.66
N VAL A 83 3.68 -15.69 13.45
CA VAL A 83 3.51 -15.48 14.90
C VAL A 83 2.78 -14.17 15.21
N ALA A 84 3.05 -13.10 14.46
CA ALA A 84 2.44 -11.79 14.66
C ALA A 84 0.95 -11.79 14.33
N THR A 85 0.51 -12.54 13.32
CA THR A 85 -0.92 -12.67 12.99
C THR A 85 -1.69 -13.43 14.07
N ARG A 86 -1.09 -14.46 14.68
CA ARG A 86 -1.62 -15.14 15.88
C ARG A 86 -1.68 -14.18 17.08
N MET A 87 -0.63 -13.40 17.29
CA MET A 87 -0.61 -12.36 18.32
C MET A 87 -1.75 -11.38 18.14
N LEU A 88 -2.00 -10.90 16.92
CA LEU A 88 -3.12 -10.02 16.62
C LEU A 88 -4.45 -10.68 16.93
N ALA A 89 -4.69 -11.90 16.43
CA ALA A 89 -5.93 -12.63 16.68
C ALA A 89 -6.21 -12.78 18.20
N VAL A 90 -5.21 -13.21 18.98
CA VAL A 90 -5.32 -13.32 20.44
C VAL A 90 -5.59 -11.97 21.10
N SER A 91 -4.92 -10.91 20.63
CA SER A 91 -5.12 -9.56 21.17
C SER A 91 -6.53 -9.00 20.91
N GLU A 92 -7.17 -9.44 19.82
CA GLU A 92 -8.59 -9.18 19.50
C GLU A 92 -9.57 -10.10 20.26
N GLY A 93 -9.07 -11.05 21.06
CA GLY A 93 -9.89 -12.04 21.74
C GLY A 93 -10.42 -13.15 20.83
N LEU A 94 -9.78 -13.37 19.69
CA LEU A 94 -10.05 -14.51 18.80
C LEU A 94 -9.17 -15.70 19.20
N THR A 95 -9.71 -16.91 19.11
CA THR A 95 -8.95 -18.15 19.33
C THR A 95 -8.24 -18.54 18.02
N PRO A 96 -6.90 -18.55 17.98
CA PRO A 96 -6.14 -19.10 16.86
C PRO A 96 -6.49 -20.57 16.63
N GLY A 97 -6.62 -20.96 15.36
CA GLY A 97 -6.94 -22.33 14.96
C GLY A 97 -6.71 -22.52 13.46
N GLU A 98 -7.27 -23.59 12.89
CA GLU A 98 -7.10 -23.91 11.47
C GLU A 98 -7.49 -22.75 10.55
N TRP A 99 -8.64 -22.10 10.80
CA TRP A 99 -9.12 -20.97 10.02
C TRP A 99 -8.09 -19.83 9.91
N LEU A 100 -7.31 -19.59 10.97
CA LEU A 100 -6.34 -18.50 11.01
C LEU A 100 -5.14 -18.81 10.13
N GLU A 101 -4.71 -20.08 10.06
CA GLU A 101 -3.66 -20.50 9.15
C GLU A 101 -4.08 -20.29 7.70
N LEU A 102 -5.33 -20.62 7.33
CA LEU A 102 -5.82 -20.30 5.98
C LEU A 102 -5.86 -18.80 5.74
N ALA A 103 -6.48 -18.05 6.65
CA ALA A 103 -6.70 -16.61 6.52
C ALA A 103 -5.40 -15.79 6.42
N THR A 104 -4.31 -16.28 7.01
CA THR A 104 -3.00 -15.62 7.03
C THR A 104 -2.01 -16.18 6.03
N SER A 105 -2.36 -17.30 5.38
CA SER A 105 -1.56 -17.93 4.34
C SER A 105 -2.04 -17.55 2.94
N TYR A 106 -3.34 -17.39 2.70
CA TYR A 106 -3.83 -17.00 1.39
C TYR A 106 -3.72 -15.49 1.14
N ASP A 107 -2.85 -15.11 0.20
CA ASP A 107 -2.86 -13.78 -0.40
C ASP A 107 -3.78 -13.75 -1.63
N VAL A 108 -4.48 -12.64 -1.84
CA VAL A 108 -5.43 -12.45 -2.94
C VAL A 108 -4.89 -11.38 -3.88
N ALA A 109 -4.63 -11.77 -5.13
CA ALA A 109 -4.18 -10.88 -6.20
C ALA A 109 -5.17 -10.92 -7.37
N LEU A 110 -5.47 -9.75 -7.93
CA LEU A 110 -6.07 -9.66 -9.25
C LEU A 110 -4.96 -9.70 -10.30
N ASP A 111 -5.24 -10.21 -11.50
CA ASP A 111 -4.30 -10.16 -12.62
C ASP A 111 -4.00 -8.72 -13.07
N ARG A 112 -5.00 -7.84 -12.94
CA ARG A 112 -4.89 -6.40 -13.19
C ARG A 112 -5.92 -5.63 -12.36
N ALA A 113 -5.73 -4.33 -12.24
CA ALA A 113 -6.68 -3.46 -11.55
C ALA A 113 -7.52 -2.59 -12.50
N VAL A 114 -7.13 -2.47 -13.77
CA VAL A 114 -7.93 -1.80 -14.80
C VAL A 114 -8.24 -2.75 -15.96
N LEU A 115 -9.52 -2.96 -16.19
CA LEU A 115 -10.10 -3.82 -17.20
C LEU A 115 -10.50 -3.02 -18.43
N THR A 116 -10.37 -3.66 -19.59
CA THR A 116 -11.02 -3.17 -20.81
C THR A 116 -12.48 -3.62 -20.79
N PRO A 117 -13.45 -2.80 -21.21
CA PRO A 117 -14.86 -3.21 -21.30
C PRO A 117 -15.02 -4.53 -22.04
N GLY A 118 -15.85 -5.44 -21.49
CA GLY A 118 -16.08 -6.77 -22.07
C GLY A 118 -15.03 -7.84 -21.70
N SER A 119 -13.92 -7.48 -21.03
CA SER A 119 -12.93 -8.45 -20.55
C SER A 119 -13.43 -9.21 -19.30
N ARG A 120 -12.73 -10.28 -18.91
CA ARG A 120 -12.94 -10.98 -17.63
C ARG A 120 -11.88 -10.54 -16.63
N LEU A 121 -12.22 -10.55 -15.35
CA LEU A 121 -11.27 -10.34 -14.26
C LEU A 121 -10.76 -11.69 -13.78
N TYR A 122 -9.44 -11.87 -13.71
CA TYR A 122 -8.84 -13.09 -13.17
C TYR A 122 -8.31 -12.83 -11.77
N VAL A 123 -8.55 -13.78 -10.88
CA VAL A 123 -8.22 -13.68 -9.47
C VAL A 123 -7.42 -14.90 -9.09
N ARG A 124 -6.33 -14.69 -8.36
CA ARG A 124 -5.49 -15.77 -7.86
C ARG A 124 -5.39 -15.68 -6.35
N LEU A 125 -5.70 -16.79 -5.67
CA LEU A 125 -5.23 -17.02 -4.31
C LEU A 125 -3.94 -17.78 -4.35
N SER A 126 -2.93 -17.28 -3.63
CA SER A 126 -1.63 -17.94 -3.50
C SER A 126 -1.32 -18.20 -2.03
N PRO A 127 -1.02 -19.44 -1.64
CA PRO A 127 -0.56 -19.72 -0.28
C PRO A 127 0.84 -19.14 -0.07
N LEU A 128 1.08 -18.56 1.11
CA LEU A 128 2.41 -18.20 1.62
C LEU A 128 3.09 -19.41 2.29
N PHE A 129 2.29 -20.31 2.84
CA PHE A 129 2.73 -21.50 3.58
C PHE A 129 2.04 -22.77 3.08
N VAL A 130 2.79 -23.87 3.04
CA VAL A 130 2.24 -25.22 2.86
C VAL A 130 1.79 -25.76 4.21
N LEU A 131 0.56 -26.26 4.29
CA LEU A 131 0.11 -27.02 5.45
C LEU A 131 0.69 -28.43 5.42
N THR A 132 1.16 -28.90 6.57
CA THR A 132 1.75 -30.23 6.73
C THR A 132 0.72 -31.33 6.95
N THR A 133 -0.54 -30.95 7.19
CA THR A 133 -1.68 -31.85 7.37
C THR A 133 -2.86 -31.35 6.54
N PRO A 134 -3.71 -32.26 6.02
CA PRO A 134 -4.95 -31.88 5.37
C PRO A 134 -5.87 -31.08 6.29
N LEU A 135 -6.72 -30.25 5.68
CA LEU A 135 -7.73 -29.47 6.38
C LEU A 135 -8.76 -30.40 7.04
N LYS A 136 -9.10 -30.11 8.29
CA LYS A 136 -10.11 -30.85 9.05
C LYS A 136 -11.52 -30.36 8.71
N ASN A 137 -11.67 -29.05 8.54
CA ASN A 137 -12.95 -28.43 8.22
C ASN A 137 -13.07 -28.15 6.71
N SER A 138 -14.31 -27.95 6.25
CA SER A 138 -14.59 -27.55 4.86
C SER A 138 -14.60 -26.04 4.75
N TYR A 139 -13.80 -25.52 3.82
CA TYR A 139 -13.71 -24.09 3.56
C TYR A 139 -14.12 -23.77 2.13
N SER A 140 -14.65 -22.57 1.93
CA SER A 140 -14.91 -22.01 0.62
C SER A 140 -14.48 -20.55 0.57
N VAL A 141 -14.33 -20.06 -0.65
CA VAL A 141 -14.13 -18.65 -0.94
C VAL A 141 -15.37 -18.14 -1.63
N ARG A 142 -15.87 -16.99 -1.16
CA ARG A 142 -16.91 -16.24 -1.84
C ARG A 142 -16.31 -14.99 -2.48
N TRP A 143 -16.62 -14.82 -3.75
CA TRP A 143 -16.32 -13.65 -4.55
C TRP A 143 -17.59 -12.85 -4.79
N THR A 144 -17.59 -11.59 -4.39
CA THR A 144 -18.73 -10.71 -4.61
C THR A 144 -18.27 -9.46 -5.35
N VAL A 145 -18.82 -9.20 -6.53
CA VAL A 145 -18.60 -7.93 -7.24
C VAL A 145 -19.58 -6.90 -6.71
N LEU A 146 -19.05 -5.77 -6.29
CA LEU A 146 -19.80 -4.65 -5.75
C LEU A 146 -19.63 -3.43 -6.65
N ASP A 147 -20.70 -2.66 -6.79
CA ASP A 147 -20.61 -1.30 -7.34
C ASP A 147 -19.92 -0.32 -6.35
N GLU A 148 -19.79 0.93 -6.79
CA GLU A 148 -19.21 1.98 -5.96
C GLU A 148 -20.03 2.27 -4.69
N ALA A 149 -21.36 2.17 -4.77
CA ALA A 149 -22.27 2.35 -3.64
C ALA A 149 -22.28 1.14 -2.67
N GLY A 150 -21.71 0.01 -3.06
CA GLY A 150 -21.70 -1.25 -2.29
C GLY A 150 -22.85 -2.19 -2.61
N GLY A 151 -23.63 -1.92 -3.67
CA GLY A 151 -24.62 -2.83 -4.21
C GLY A 151 -23.96 -4.06 -4.83
N GLU A 152 -24.51 -5.23 -4.56
CA GLU A 152 -24.03 -6.50 -5.11
C GLU A 152 -24.49 -6.67 -6.56
N LEU A 153 -23.52 -6.91 -7.45
CA LEU A 153 -23.73 -7.10 -8.89
C LEU A 153 -23.64 -8.56 -9.29
N SER A 154 -22.74 -9.32 -8.67
CA SER A 154 -22.59 -10.76 -8.88
C SER A 154 -21.92 -11.43 -7.68
N ARG A 155 -22.15 -12.73 -7.55
CA ARG A 155 -21.61 -13.58 -6.50
C ARG A 155 -21.22 -14.94 -7.06
N GLN A 156 -20.10 -15.47 -6.59
CA GLN A 156 -19.57 -16.77 -6.94
C GLN A 156 -18.90 -17.42 -5.72
N ASP A 157 -19.33 -18.64 -5.38
CA ASP A 157 -18.78 -19.41 -4.25
C ASP A 157 -17.95 -20.59 -4.82
N GLU A 158 -16.74 -20.78 -4.30
CA GLU A 158 -15.79 -21.80 -4.75
C GLU A 158 -15.24 -22.59 -3.55
N PRO A 159 -15.38 -23.93 -3.53
CA PRO A 159 -14.80 -24.73 -2.46
C PRO A 159 -13.27 -24.71 -2.52
N LEU A 160 -12.62 -24.58 -1.36
CA LEU A 160 -11.18 -24.73 -1.27
C LEU A 160 -10.79 -26.22 -1.28
N PRO A 161 -9.66 -26.59 -1.91
CA PRO A 161 -9.15 -27.94 -1.81
C PRO A 161 -8.83 -28.30 -0.35
N GLY A 162 -8.92 -29.58 0.00
CA GLY A 162 -8.58 -30.09 1.34
C GLY A 162 -7.10 -29.97 1.71
N THR A 163 -6.27 -29.44 0.80
CA THR A 163 -4.86 -29.10 0.99
C THR A 163 -4.61 -27.67 0.51
N MET A 164 -3.63 -26.96 1.08
CA MET A 164 -3.27 -25.63 0.59
C MET A 164 -2.66 -25.72 -0.81
N ALA A 165 -3.42 -25.28 -1.80
CA ALA A 165 -2.98 -25.11 -3.17
C ALA A 165 -3.41 -23.72 -3.69
N PRO A 166 -2.72 -23.17 -4.70
CA PRO A 166 -3.22 -22.01 -5.42
C PRO A 166 -4.62 -22.28 -5.99
N LEU A 167 -5.47 -21.25 -5.98
CA LEU A 167 -6.79 -21.26 -6.61
C LEU A 167 -6.84 -20.11 -7.62
N GLU A 168 -7.28 -20.42 -8.84
CA GLU A 168 -7.49 -19.44 -9.90
C GLU A 168 -8.98 -19.37 -10.22
N SER A 169 -9.53 -18.17 -10.17
CA SER A 169 -10.95 -17.89 -10.39
C SER A 169 -11.10 -16.85 -11.51
N SER A 170 -12.18 -16.94 -12.28
CA SER A 170 -12.49 -15.99 -13.35
C SER A 170 -13.86 -15.37 -13.17
N ILE A 171 -13.87 -14.08 -12.86
CA ILE A 171 -15.07 -13.31 -12.57
C ILE A 171 -15.58 -12.67 -13.87
N ASP A 172 -16.84 -12.93 -14.21
CA ASP A 172 -17.48 -12.31 -15.36
C ASP A 172 -17.73 -10.82 -15.07
N THR A 173 -17.12 -9.97 -15.89
CA THR A 173 -17.25 -8.51 -15.83
C THR A 173 -17.71 -7.93 -17.17
N ALA A 174 -18.13 -8.78 -18.12
CA ALA A 174 -18.41 -8.37 -19.50
C ALA A 174 -19.57 -7.36 -19.62
N LYS A 175 -20.52 -7.41 -18.67
CA LYS A 175 -21.70 -6.51 -18.62
C LYS A 175 -21.50 -5.28 -17.74
N LEU A 176 -20.33 -5.14 -17.11
CA LEU A 176 -20.06 -3.98 -16.28
C LEU A 176 -19.84 -2.75 -17.17
N PRO A 177 -20.58 -1.64 -16.97
CA PRO A 177 -20.26 -0.39 -17.62
C PRO A 177 -18.89 0.14 -17.16
N GLU A 178 -18.35 1.13 -17.88
CA GLU A 178 -17.18 1.85 -17.40
C GLU A 178 -17.46 2.44 -16.01
N GLY A 179 -16.48 2.33 -15.11
CA GLY A 179 -16.66 2.74 -13.73
C GLY A 179 -15.74 2.03 -12.75
N ARG A 180 -15.97 2.33 -11.47
CA ARG A 180 -15.23 1.78 -10.34
C ARG A 180 -16.03 0.68 -9.67
N TYR A 181 -15.34 -0.41 -9.35
CA TYR A 181 -15.92 -1.59 -8.72
C TYR A 181 -15.03 -2.11 -7.60
N ARG A 182 -15.59 -2.99 -6.78
CA ARG A 182 -14.86 -3.72 -5.75
C ARG A 182 -15.13 -5.20 -5.87
N LEU A 183 -14.08 -6.01 -5.82
CA LEU A 183 -14.20 -7.44 -5.62
C LEU A 183 -14.01 -7.72 -4.13
N ARG A 184 -15.07 -8.15 -3.46
CA ARG A 184 -14.98 -8.64 -2.09
C ARG A 184 -14.60 -10.11 -2.09
N TYR A 185 -13.58 -10.42 -1.31
CA TYR A 185 -13.15 -11.76 -0.92
C TYR A 185 -13.72 -12.09 0.45
N GLU A 186 -14.26 -13.28 0.62
CA GLU A 186 -14.66 -13.83 1.92
C GLU A 186 -14.15 -15.27 2.05
N LEU A 187 -13.39 -15.54 3.11
CA LEU A 187 -13.05 -16.91 3.52
C LEU A 187 -14.16 -17.43 4.43
N LEU A 188 -14.80 -18.52 4.04
CA LEU A 188 -15.90 -19.13 4.77
C LEU A 188 -15.48 -20.49 5.33
N GLU A 189 -15.89 -20.77 6.57
CA GLU A 189 -15.86 -22.10 7.19
C GLU A 189 -17.31 -22.52 7.44
N GLY A 190 -17.84 -23.39 6.56
CA GLY A 190 -19.30 -23.52 6.42
C GLY A 190 -19.93 -22.17 6.05
N GLU A 191 -20.87 -21.69 6.87
CA GLU A 191 -21.52 -20.38 6.70
C GLU A 191 -20.80 -19.24 7.45
N GLN A 192 -19.80 -19.56 8.29
CA GLN A 192 -19.13 -18.56 9.11
C GLN A 192 -18.03 -17.85 8.32
N GLN A 193 -18.14 -16.52 8.19
CA GLN A 193 -17.09 -15.68 7.64
C GLN A 193 -15.90 -15.59 8.61
N ARG A 194 -14.73 -16.03 8.15
CA ARG A 194 -13.47 -16.05 8.92
C ARG A 194 -12.51 -14.92 8.54
N ALA A 195 -12.49 -14.52 7.28
CA ALA A 195 -11.70 -13.39 6.79
C ALA A 195 -12.41 -12.69 5.64
N THR A 196 -12.10 -11.41 5.43
CA THR A 196 -12.59 -10.66 4.27
C THR A 196 -11.62 -9.56 3.87
N CYS A 197 -11.60 -9.23 2.59
CA CYS A 197 -10.95 -8.04 2.06
C CYS A 197 -11.66 -7.55 0.81
N GLU A 198 -11.35 -6.34 0.37
CA GLU A 198 -11.91 -5.77 -0.86
C GLU A 198 -10.78 -5.31 -1.77
N ARG A 199 -10.85 -5.69 -3.05
CA ARG A 199 -9.93 -5.24 -4.09
C ARG A 199 -10.66 -4.28 -5.01
N THR A 200 -10.21 -3.04 -5.07
CA THR A 200 -10.76 -2.08 -6.04
C THR A 200 -10.22 -2.40 -7.43
N PHE A 201 -11.10 -2.40 -8.42
CA PHE A 201 -10.74 -2.45 -9.83
C PHE A 201 -11.62 -1.50 -10.65
N PHE A 202 -11.21 -1.22 -11.88
CA PHE A 202 -11.86 -0.26 -12.76
C PHE A 202 -12.15 -0.89 -14.11
N VAL A 203 -13.22 -0.46 -14.76
CA VAL A 203 -13.48 -0.72 -16.18
C VAL A 203 -13.28 0.61 -16.91
N ASP A 204 -12.25 0.70 -17.74
CA ASP A 204 -11.89 1.93 -18.47
C ASP A 204 -11.38 1.56 -19.88
N GLY A 205 -12.17 1.87 -20.91
CA GLY A 205 -11.82 1.61 -22.31
C GLY A 205 -10.83 2.62 -22.90
N ARG A 206 -10.56 3.73 -22.21
CA ARG A 206 -9.76 4.86 -22.71
C ARG A 206 -8.34 4.87 -22.14
N LEU A 207 -8.10 4.25 -20.99
CA LEU A 207 -6.81 4.34 -20.29
C LEU A 207 -5.63 3.89 -21.15
N ARG A 208 -5.79 2.83 -21.96
CA ARG A 208 -4.73 2.38 -22.90
C ARG A 208 -4.39 3.44 -23.96
N ALA A 209 -5.40 4.12 -24.50
CA ALA A 209 -5.20 5.18 -25.49
C ALA A 209 -4.54 6.40 -24.85
N ARG A 210 -4.97 6.77 -23.63
CA ARG A 210 -4.34 7.83 -22.83
C ARG A 210 -2.87 7.54 -22.55
N LEU A 211 -2.52 6.32 -22.14
CA LEU A 211 -1.13 5.91 -21.94
C LEU A 211 -0.31 6.03 -23.23
N ALA A 212 -0.88 5.65 -24.38
CA ALA A 212 -0.20 5.76 -25.67
C ALA A 212 0.06 7.24 -26.05
N GLU A 213 -0.93 8.11 -25.85
CA GLU A 213 -0.77 9.57 -26.06
C GLU A 213 0.29 10.16 -25.11
N LEU A 214 0.19 9.84 -23.81
CA LEU A 214 1.14 10.27 -22.79
C LEU A 214 2.58 9.87 -23.15
N ARG A 215 2.80 8.61 -23.56
CA ARG A 215 4.11 8.11 -24.00
C ARG A 215 4.61 8.82 -25.27
N GLY A 216 3.71 9.19 -26.17
CA GLY A 216 4.03 9.99 -27.35
C GLY A 216 4.58 11.36 -26.98
N HIS A 217 3.86 12.09 -26.13
CA HIS A 217 4.28 13.40 -25.64
C HIS A 217 5.54 13.32 -24.76
N LEU A 218 5.64 12.32 -23.89
CA LEU A 218 6.83 12.08 -23.07
C LEU A 218 8.08 11.89 -23.93
N ARG A 219 8.01 11.09 -25.00
CA ARG A 219 9.15 10.91 -25.90
C ARG A 219 9.58 12.22 -26.55
N GLN A 220 8.62 13.06 -26.96
CA GLN A 220 8.92 14.39 -27.50
C GLN A 220 9.57 15.29 -26.45
N ALA A 221 9.06 15.30 -25.22
CA ALA A 221 9.63 16.05 -24.10
C ALA A 221 11.07 15.59 -23.77
N GLN A 222 11.33 14.28 -23.73
CA GLN A 222 12.66 13.72 -23.49
C GLN A 222 13.67 14.12 -24.58
N LEU A 223 13.25 14.17 -25.85
CA LEU A 223 14.11 14.61 -26.94
C LEU A 223 14.47 16.10 -26.84
N ARG A 224 13.57 16.94 -26.32
CA ARG A 224 13.85 18.36 -26.07
C ARG A 224 14.74 18.56 -24.84
N GLY A 225 14.59 17.71 -23.84
CA GLY A 225 15.27 17.81 -22.56
C GLY A 225 14.64 18.88 -21.65
N ALA A 226 14.90 18.75 -20.34
CA ALA A 226 14.56 19.78 -19.37
C ALA A 226 15.60 20.90 -19.41
N THR A 227 15.15 22.15 -19.44
CA THR A 227 16.01 23.34 -19.51
C THR A 227 16.28 23.98 -18.15
N ASN A 228 15.49 23.60 -17.13
CA ASN A 228 15.58 24.11 -15.77
C ASN A 228 15.17 23.03 -14.74
N PRO A 229 15.45 23.22 -13.44
CA PRO A 229 15.13 22.23 -12.41
C PRO A 229 13.63 21.88 -12.32
N GLY A 230 12.74 22.86 -12.51
CA GLY A 230 11.29 22.62 -12.48
C GLY A 230 10.81 21.70 -13.60
N GLU A 231 11.31 21.93 -14.83
CA GLU A 231 11.05 21.04 -15.96
C GLU A 231 11.59 19.62 -15.73
N ALA A 232 12.73 19.47 -15.05
CA ALA A 232 13.28 18.15 -14.72
C ALA A 232 12.38 17.38 -13.76
N LEU A 233 11.83 18.04 -12.74
CA LEU A 233 10.86 17.43 -11.80
C LEU A 233 9.55 17.07 -12.51
N VAL A 234 9.07 17.93 -13.42
CA VAL A 234 7.87 17.66 -14.21
C VAL A 234 8.09 16.50 -15.17
N LEU A 235 9.23 16.44 -15.87
CA LEU A 235 9.55 15.34 -16.77
C LEU A 235 9.57 14.00 -16.02
N ALA A 236 10.22 13.95 -14.86
CA ALA A 236 10.21 12.77 -13.99
C ALA A 236 8.79 12.42 -13.52
N ALA A 237 7.93 13.41 -13.25
CA ALA A 237 6.53 13.17 -12.87
C ALA A 237 5.72 12.53 -14.01
N VAL A 238 5.93 12.98 -15.24
CA VAL A 238 5.29 12.41 -16.44
C VAL A 238 5.71 10.97 -16.65
N GLU A 239 7.00 10.67 -16.47
CA GLU A 239 7.52 9.30 -16.51
C GLU A 239 6.88 8.43 -15.41
N ALA A 240 6.81 8.93 -14.18
CA ALA A 240 6.24 8.20 -13.05
C ALA A 240 4.75 7.90 -13.26
N ALA A 241 4.00 8.85 -13.82
CA ALA A 241 2.59 8.65 -14.16
C ALA A 241 2.40 7.62 -15.28
N ALA A 242 3.25 7.63 -16.31
CA ALA A 242 3.20 6.63 -17.38
C ALA A 242 3.50 5.22 -16.86
N ASP A 243 4.49 5.08 -15.97
CA ASP A 243 4.83 3.82 -15.31
C ASP A 243 3.71 3.34 -14.38
N ASP A 244 3.07 4.26 -13.65
CA ASP A 244 1.93 3.93 -12.80
C ASP A 244 0.72 3.45 -13.61
N ILE A 245 0.31 4.18 -14.66
CA ILE A 245 -0.80 3.77 -15.53
C ILE A 245 -0.53 2.38 -16.15
N ASP A 246 0.68 2.14 -16.65
CA ASP A 246 1.06 0.86 -17.22
C ASP A 246 0.95 -0.27 -16.19
N ARG A 247 1.39 -0.01 -14.96
CA ARG A 247 1.28 -0.97 -13.85
C ARG A 247 -0.16 -1.30 -13.51
N TRP A 248 -1.03 -0.29 -13.41
CA TRP A 248 -2.47 -0.49 -13.16
C TRP A 248 -3.14 -1.34 -14.26
N LEU A 249 -2.69 -1.21 -15.51
CA LEU A 249 -3.17 -1.99 -16.66
C LEU A 249 -2.69 -3.44 -16.71
N HIS A 250 -1.57 -3.79 -16.06
CA HIS A 250 -0.91 -5.10 -16.22
C HIS A 250 -0.74 -5.92 -14.95
N ALA A 251 -0.66 -5.29 -13.77
CA ALA A 251 -0.35 -5.97 -12.51
C ALA A 251 -1.16 -5.45 -11.31
N GLY A 252 -1.82 -4.30 -11.46
CA GLY A 252 -2.49 -3.61 -10.36
C GLY A 252 -1.54 -2.78 -9.48
N PRO A 253 -2.01 -2.30 -8.31
CA PRO A 253 -1.19 -1.48 -7.43
C PRO A 253 -0.08 -2.31 -6.79
N ALA A 254 1.16 -1.78 -6.80
CA ALA A 254 2.33 -2.43 -6.23
C ALA A 254 3.06 -1.52 -5.23
N GLY A 255 4.05 -2.08 -4.53
CA GLY A 255 4.87 -1.36 -3.55
C GLY A 255 4.26 -1.35 -2.15
N GLU A 256 4.76 -0.45 -1.30
CA GLU A 256 4.32 -0.30 0.10
C GLU A 256 2.87 0.15 0.23
N THR A 257 2.29 0.69 -0.84
CA THR A 257 0.89 1.08 -0.96
C THR A 257 0.08 0.07 -1.78
N GLY A 258 0.67 -1.05 -2.22
CA GLY A 258 -0.03 -2.11 -2.95
C GLY A 258 -1.17 -2.75 -2.15
N TRP A 259 -1.93 -3.65 -2.78
CA TRP A 259 -2.97 -4.39 -2.05
C TRP A 259 -2.37 -5.11 -0.84
N ARG A 260 -2.99 -4.92 0.32
CA ARG A 260 -2.53 -5.50 1.58
C ARG A 260 -3.04 -6.93 1.71
N HIS A 261 -2.39 -7.73 2.53
CA HIS A 261 -2.85 -9.11 2.76
C HIS A 261 -4.31 -9.11 3.24
N PRO A 262 -5.18 -10.05 2.81
CA PRO A 262 -6.58 -10.07 3.24
C PRO A 262 -6.77 -9.98 4.75
N PHE A 263 -5.93 -10.71 5.51
CA PHE A 263 -5.90 -10.62 6.97
C PHE A 263 -5.57 -9.22 7.51
N VAL A 264 -4.65 -8.49 6.87
CA VAL A 264 -4.30 -7.12 7.27
C VAL A 264 -5.50 -6.19 7.06
N GLU A 265 -6.15 -6.23 5.89
CA GLU A 265 -7.32 -5.39 5.63
C GLU A 265 -8.49 -5.72 6.54
N GLY A 266 -8.79 -7.01 6.69
CA GLY A 266 -9.94 -7.47 7.47
C GLY A 266 -9.81 -7.29 8.98
N LEU A 267 -8.58 -7.20 9.51
CA LEU A 267 -8.32 -7.15 10.95
C LEU A 267 -7.41 -5.99 11.38
N ALA A 268 -6.20 -5.89 10.84
CA ALA A 268 -5.23 -4.89 11.28
C ALA A 268 -5.66 -3.45 10.93
N LEU A 269 -6.17 -3.21 9.72
CA LEU A 269 -6.54 -1.87 9.27
C LEU A 269 -7.76 -1.29 9.99
N LYS A 270 -8.62 -2.12 10.61
CA LYS A 270 -9.69 -1.62 11.50
C LYS A 270 -9.15 -0.78 12.65
N ARG A 271 -7.88 -0.99 13.04
CA ARG A 271 -7.17 -0.20 14.05
C ARG A 271 -6.27 0.88 13.44
N LEU A 272 -6.02 0.83 12.14
CA LEU A 272 -5.13 1.72 11.39
C LEU A 272 -5.86 2.28 10.15
N PRO A 273 -6.98 3.01 10.32
CA PRO A 273 -7.84 3.42 9.21
C PRO A 273 -7.17 4.39 8.23
N ALA A 274 -6.08 5.05 8.63
CA ALA A 274 -5.30 5.96 7.79
C ALA A 274 -4.59 5.27 6.61
N LEU A 275 -4.59 3.94 6.54
CA LEU A 275 -3.80 3.15 5.61
C LEU A 275 -4.68 2.49 4.54
N GLY A 276 -5.57 3.30 3.96
CA GLY A 276 -6.57 2.84 3.00
C GLY A 276 -5.95 2.12 1.79
N SER A 277 -6.77 1.29 1.14
CA SER A 277 -6.37 0.57 -0.07
C SER A 277 -5.91 1.54 -1.17
N PRO A 278 -4.91 1.15 -1.98
CA PRO A 278 -4.41 1.97 -3.08
C PRO A 278 -5.54 2.35 -4.03
N ARG A 279 -5.46 3.59 -4.54
CA ARG A 279 -6.34 4.10 -5.59
C ARG A 279 -5.47 4.60 -6.75
N PRO A 280 -5.94 4.46 -8.00
CA PRO A 280 -5.26 5.13 -9.11
C PRO A 280 -5.39 6.64 -8.92
N ASP A 281 -4.28 7.35 -9.12
CA ASP A 281 -4.24 8.80 -9.02
C ASP A 281 -4.69 9.44 -10.33
N PHE A 282 -5.98 9.30 -10.67
CA PHE A 282 -6.54 9.85 -11.91
C PHE A 282 -6.27 11.35 -12.06
N THR A 283 -6.31 12.10 -10.94
CA THR A 283 -5.98 13.53 -10.92
C THR A 283 -4.52 13.75 -11.31
N GLY A 284 -3.60 12.94 -10.80
CA GLY A 284 -2.19 12.94 -11.19
C GLY A 284 -1.95 12.57 -12.62
N TRP A 285 -2.63 11.56 -13.13
CA TRP A 285 -2.52 11.18 -14.53
C TRP A 285 -2.99 12.31 -15.45
N GLN A 286 -4.09 12.99 -15.13
CA GLN A 286 -4.56 14.16 -15.87
C GLN A 286 -3.58 15.34 -15.80
N GLN A 287 -2.94 15.58 -14.65
CA GLN A 287 -1.93 16.61 -14.51
C GLN A 287 -0.67 16.27 -15.33
N ALA A 288 -0.22 15.02 -15.28
CA ALA A 288 0.90 14.52 -16.08
C ALA A 288 0.63 14.63 -17.59
N GLU A 289 -0.60 14.39 -18.06
CA GLU A 289 -0.99 14.60 -19.46
C GLU A 289 -0.85 16.07 -19.88
N ARG A 290 -1.30 17.02 -19.04
CA ARG A 290 -1.12 18.45 -19.31
C ARG A 290 0.36 18.84 -19.34
N PHE A 291 1.14 18.33 -18.39
CA PHE A 291 2.59 18.54 -18.32
C PHE A 291 3.33 18.00 -19.54
N ALA A 292 3.03 16.76 -19.94
CA ALA A 292 3.64 16.14 -21.10
C ALA A 292 3.38 16.96 -22.36
N ARG A 293 2.14 17.45 -22.54
CA ARG A 293 1.79 18.32 -23.67
C ARG A 293 2.53 19.66 -23.62
N ALA A 294 2.56 20.32 -22.47
CA ALA A 294 3.29 21.58 -22.32
C ALA A 294 4.78 21.42 -22.63
N LEU A 295 5.44 20.40 -22.08
CA LEU A 295 6.84 20.10 -22.35
C LEU A 295 7.09 19.75 -23.83
N ALA A 296 6.24 18.93 -24.44
CA ALA A 296 6.34 18.57 -25.85
C ALA A 296 6.22 19.81 -26.77
N GLU A 297 5.35 20.76 -26.42
CA GLU A 297 5.16 22.04 -27.11
C GLU A 297 6.22 23.08 -26.74
N GLY A 298 7.01 22.86 -25.67
CA GLY A 298 8.05 23.77 -25.21
C GLY A 298 7.49 24.98 -24.46
N ARG A 299 6.31 24.80 -23.87
CA ARG A 299 5.69 25.76 -22.97
C ARG A 299 6.09 25.43 -21.52
N PRO A 300 6.32 26.43 -20.67
CA PRO A 300 6.58 26.19 -19.26
C PRO A 300 5.42 25.44 -18.59
N PRO A 301 5.62 24.22 -18.05
CA PRO A 301 4.53 23.41 -17.53
C PRO A 301 4.00 23.89 -16.18
N LEU A 302 4.78 24.69 -15.43
CA LEU A 302 4.47 25.11 -14.07
C LEU A 302 3.88 26.52 -13.97
N ASP A 303 3.95 27.35 -15.00
CA ASP A 303 3.58 28.78 -14.90
C ASP A 303 2.13 29.01 -14.46
N ALA A 304 1.22 28.15 -14.89
CA ALA A 304 -0.21 28.25 -14.57
C ALA A 304 -0.67 27.37 -13.38
N GLU A 305 0.24 26.63 -12.75
CA GLU A 305 -0.13 25.58 -11.79
C GLU A 305 0.05 26.04 -10.35
N THR A 306 -1.00 25.87 -9.56
CA THR A 306 -1.09 26.22 -8.14
C THR A 306 -1.82 25.13 -7.38
N GLY A 307 -1.72 25.13 -6.04
CA GLY A 307 -2.32 24.09 -5.21
C GLY A 307 -1.50 22.81 -5.27
N ALA A 308 -2.17 21.65 -5.28
CA ALA A 308 -1.54 20.35 -5.20
C ALA A 308 -0.87 19.95 -6.54
N LEU A 309 0.45 19.94 -6.55
CA LEU A 309 1.28 19.43 -7.63
C LEU A 309 1.75 18.01 -7.30
N ARG A 310 1.64 17.13 -8.30
CA ARG A 310 2.06 15.73 -8.24
C ARG A 310 3.31 15.61 -9.09
N LEU A 311 4.44 15.54 -8.41
CA LEU A 311 5.75 15.63 -9.03
C LEU A 311 6.58 14.40 -8.68
N ALA A 312 7.69 14.22 -9.38
CA ALA A 312 8.67 13.20 -9.02
C ALA A 312 10.09 13.75 -9.23
N ARG A 313 11.06 13.10 -8.60
CA ARG A 313 12.48 13.33 -8.86
C ARG A 313 13.15 12.03 -9.28
N ARG A 314 14.21 12.14 -10.07
CA ARG A 314 15.02 11.00 -10.50
C ARG A 314 16.22 10.84 -9.56
N VAL A 315 16.39 9.66 -8.96
CA VAL A 315 17.50 9.34 -8.06
C VAL A 315 18.04 7.95 -8.39
N ASN A 316 19.27 7.87 -8.90
CA ASN A 316 19.88 6.60 -9.34
C ASN A 316 18.92 5.77 -10.20
N ASP A 317 18.40 6.39 -11.26
CA ASP A 317 17.40 5.84 -12.19
C ASP A 317 16.03 5.48 -11.60
N THR A 318 15.81 5.69 -10.31
CA THR A 318 14.51 5.50 -9.66
C THR A 318 13.71 6.79 -9.66
N LEU A 319 12.44 6.71 -10.04
CA LEU A 319 11.48 7.80 -9.90
C LEU A 319 10.91 7.81 -8.49
N VAL A 320 11.06 8.94 -7.81
CA VAL A 320 10.63 9.13 -6.42
C VAL A 320 9.53 10.19 -6.40
N PRO A 321 8.25 9.80 -6.27
CA PRO A 321 7.14 10.74 -6.26
C PRO A 321 7.13 11.61 -5.00
N PHE A 322 6.52 12.79 -5.12
CA PHE A 322 6.22 13.67 -3.99
C PHE A 322 5.02 14.57 -4.30
N ARG A 323 4.37 15.10 -3.26
CA ARG A 323 3.40 16.19 -3.40
C ARG A 323 4.04 17.52 -3.04
N LEU A 324 3.66 18.56 -3.77
CA LEU A 324 4.00 19.93 -3.44
C LEU A 324 2.74 20.80 -3.51
N PHE A 325 2.41 21.47 -2.41
CA PHE A 325 1.35 22.48 -2.41
C PHE A 325 1.98 23.84 -2.64
N ARG A 326 1.65 24.45 -3.77
CA ARG A 326 2.22 25.72 -4.23
C ARG A 326 1.21 26.86 -4.07
N PRO A 327 1.54 27.96 -3.37
CA PRO A 327 0.68 29.14 -3.32
C PRO A 327 0.67 29.85 -4.68
N ALA A 328 -0.37 30.64 -4.94
CA ALA A 328 -0.45 31.42 -6.17
C ALA A 328 0.55 32.59 -6.18
N GLY A 329 1.01 32.97 -7.38
CA GLY A 329 1.89 34.12 -7.59
C GLY A 329 3.38 33.80 -7.64
N ALA A 330 4.19 34.85 -7.74
CA ALA A 330 5.64 34.75 -7.71
C ALA A 330 6.16 34.54 -6.28
N PRO A 331 7.31 33.88 -6.09
CA PRO A 331 7.96 33.84 -4.79
C PRO A 331 8.26 35.27 -4.30
N PRO A 332 8.13 35.56 -3.00
CA PRO A 332 8.62 36.80 -2.41
C PRO A 332 10.09 37.02 -2.71
N GLU A 333 10.59 38.25 -2.53
CA GLU A 333 12.01 38.58 -2.73
C GLU A 333 12.96 37.65 -1.95
N LYS A 334 12.55 37.20 -0.76
CA LYS A 334 13.30 36.26 0.09
C LYS A 334 13.00 34.78 -0.21
N GLY A 335 12.25 34.46 -1.25
CA GLY A 335 11.73 33.11 -1.51
C GLY A 335 10.53 32.72 -0.64
N TRP A 336 9.93 31.57 -0.93
CA TRP A 336 8.88 30.98 -0.10
C TRP A 336 9.48 30.21 1.09
N PRO A 337 8.93 30.33 2.32
CA PRO A 337 9.16 29.31 3.34
C PRO A 337 8.78 27.92 2.82
N LEU A 338 9.49 26.89 3.29
CA LEU A 338 9.20 25.49 2.97
C LEU A 338 8.80 24.72 4.23
N VAL A 339 7.62 24.12 4.21
CA VAL A 339 7.18 23.18 5.25
C VAL A 339 7.26 21.77 4.69
N VAL A 340 8.05 20.92 5.32
CA VAL A 340 8.25 19.52 4.95
C VAL A 340 7.39 18.65 5.86
N LEU A 341 6.48 17.86 5.29
CA LEU A 341 5.58 16.96 6.00
C LEU A 341 5.94 15.50 5.72
N ARG A 342 6.49 14.81 6.71
CA ARG A 342 6.93 13.40 6.61
C ARG A 342 5.85 12.43 7.08
N HIS A 343 5.53 11.46 6.24
CA HIS A 343 4.60 10.39 6.59
C HIS A 343 5.28 9.30 7.43
N SER A 344 4.47 8.49 8.14
CA SER A 344 4.94 7.35 8.92
C SER A 344 5.20 6.11 8.03
N PHE A 345 5.61 5.00 8.65
CA PHE A 345 5.99 3.72 8.02
C PHE A 345 5.01 3.19 6.95
N LEU A 346 3.71 3.48 7.04
CA LEU A 346 2.68 2.94 6.12
C LEU A 346 2.07 3.98 5.19
N GLY A 347 2.57 5.21 5.26
CA GLY A 347 2.13 6.30 4.39
C GLY A 347 2.92 6.38 3.08
N ASP A 348 2.52 7.33 2.26
CA ASP A 348 3.16 7.79 1.04
C ASP A 348 3.13 9.34 0.95
N GLU A 349 3.50 9.90 -0.20
CA GLU A 349 3.45 11.34 -0.42
C GLU A 349 2.04 11.95 -0.32
N GLY A 350 0.99 11.13 -0.49
CA GLY A 350 -0.41 11.51 -0.41
C GLY A 350 -1.00 11.47 1.00
N THR A 351 -0.30 10.88 1.99
CA THR A 351 -0.78 10.68 3.37
C THR A 351 -1.44 11.92 3.98
N PHE A 352 -0.79 13.08 3.91
CA PHE A 352 -1.34 14.30 4.50
C PHE A 352 -2.54 14.83 3.73
N GLY A 353 -2.58 14.66 2.40
CA GLY A 353 -3.75 14.98 1.59
C GLY A 353 -4.96 14.13 1.96
N HIS A 354 -4.75 12.85 2.29
CA HIS A 354 -5.81 11.97 2.76
C HIS A 354 -6.29 12.28 4.18
N LEU A 355 -5.37 12.67 5.08
CA LEU A 355 -5.69 12.93 6.49
C LEU A 355 -6.32 14.30 6.72
N LEU A 356 -5.82 15.34 6.03
CA LEU A 356 -6.20 16.73 6.25
C LEU A 356 -7.05 17.31 5.12
N GLY A 357 -7.01 16.69 3.93
CA GLY A 357 -7.61 17.21 2.69
C GLY A 357 -6.60 17.99 1.85
N GLU A 358 -6.55 17.71 0.54
CA GLU A 358 -5.67 18.46 -0.39
C GLU A 358 -6.06 19.95 -0.46
N ASP A 359 -7.35 20.27 -0.42
CA ASP A 359 -7.85 21.65 -0.46
C ASP A 359 -7.45 22.43 0.80
N GLU A 360 -7.48 21.79 1.98
CA GLU A 360 -7.07 22.41 3.24
C GLU A 360 -5.57 22.68 3.23
N LEU A 361 -4.75 21.72 2.77
CA LEU A 361 -3.31 21.92 2.63
C LEU A 361 -2.98 23.02 1.62
N ALA A 362 -3.70 23.10 0.50
CA ALA A 362 -3.55 24.19 -0.46
C ALA A 362 -3.95 25.54 0.16
N ALA A 363 -5.05 25.59 0.92
CA ALA A 363 -5.49 26.79 1.61
C ALA A 363 -4.48 27.25 2.67
N LEU A 364 -3.87 26.32 3.41
CA LEU A 364 -2.80 26.61 4.37
C LEU A 364 -1.53 27.14 3.68
N ALA A 365 -1.13 26.52 2.56
CA ALA A 365 0.00 26.99 1.75
C ALA A 365 -0.21 28.45 1.30
N VAL A 366 -1.42 28.78 0.83
CA VAL A 366 -1.80 30.15 0.45
C VAL A 366 -1.81 31.09 1.65
N LYS A 367 -2.50 30.73 2.73
CA LYS A 367 -2.64 31.54 3.96
C LYS A 367 -1.29 31.93 4.56
N HIS A 368 -0.32 31.02 4.51
CA HIS A 368 1.01 31.23 5.07
C HIS A 368 2.06 31.63 4.01
N SER A 369 1.65 31.77 2.74
CA SER A 369 2.55 32.07 1.61
C SER A 369 3.78 31.17 1.61
N ALA A 370 3.56 29.87 1.82
CA ALA A 370 4.59 28.85 2.01
C ALA A 370 4.37 27.67 1.08
N LEU A 371 5.45 27.04 0.66
CA LEU A 371 5.42 25.74 0.01
C LEU A 371 5.19 24.66 1.07
N VAL A 372 4.38 23.66 0.75
CA VAL A 372 4.26 22.43 1.57
C VAL A 372 4.72 21.24 0.75
N TYR A 373 5.79 20.60 1.19
CA TYR A 373 6.44 19.47 0.52
C TYR A 373 6.18 18.18 1.29
N CYS A 374 5.57 17.20 0.62
CA CYS A 374 5.31 15.86 1.16
C CYS A 374 6.15 14.84 0.37
N PRO A 375 7.39 14.54 0.80
CA PRO A 375 8.20 13.50 0.17
C PRO A 375 7.70 12.11 0.50
N VAL A 376 7.90 11.15 -0.41
CA VAL A 376 7.82 9.72 -0.09
C VAL A 376 9.09 9.23 0.60
N ASN A 377 8.95 8.34 1.58
CA ASN A 377 10.07 7.65 2.21
C ASN A 377 10.56 6.52 1.28
N ARG A 378 11.89 6.42 1.06
CA ARG A 378 12.48 5.36 0.21
C ARG A 378 12.69 4.03 0.93
N SER A 379 12.38 3.96 2.22
CA SER A 379 12.51 2.76 3.04
C SER A 379 11.20 2.59 3.78
N ALA A 380 10.62 1.39 3.68
CA ALA A 380 9.54 0.93 4.53
C ALA A 380 9.87 1.29 5.98
N TYR A 381 11.03 0.85 6.45
CA TYR A 381 11.55 1.16 7.79
C TYR A 381 12.18 2.55 7.78
N ALA A 382 11.35 3.58 7.86
CA ALA A 382 11.79 4.98 7.92
C ALA A 382 12.36 5.37 9.30
N ASP A 383 13.16 4.50 9.92
CA ASP A 383 13.92 4.87 11.12
C ASP A 383 14.91 5.97 10.71
N PRO A 384 14.90 7.13 11.38
CA PRO A 384 15.81 8.22 11.06
C PRO A 384 17.27 7.76 11.07
N ASN A 385 17.95 7.96 9.95
CA ASN A 385 19.38 7.69 9.80
C ASN A 385 20.00 8.71 8.84
N ASP A 386 21.33 8.79 8.83
CA ASP A 386 22.08 9.78 8.05
C ASP A 386 21.81 9.68 6.54
N GLN A 387 21.57 8.48 6.02
CA GLN A 387 21.26 8.28 4.61
C GLN A 387 19.88 8.86 4.26
N LEU A 388 18.86 8.63 5.09
CA LEU A 388 17.53 9.19 4.89
C LEU A 388 17.50 10.70 5.09
N ALA A 389 18.32 11.23 6.01
CA ALA A 389 18.49 12.67 6.19
C ALA A 389 19.11 13.32 4.95
N ALA A 390 20.20 12.77 4.42
CA ALA A 390 20.83 13.27 3.21
C ALA A 390 19.87 13.25 2.00
N GLN A 391 19.08 12.18 1.85
CA GLN A 391 18.06 12.09 0.79
C GLN A 391 16.96 13.15 0.95
N LEU A 392 16.58 13.48 2.18
CA LEU A 392 15.61 14.54 2.45
C LEU A 392 16.18 15.91 2.10
N ASP A 393 17.43 16.18 2.47
CA ASP A 393 18.14 17.43 2.18
C ASP A 393 18.29 17.65 0.68
N GLU A 394 18.63 16.61 -0.09
CA GLU A 394 18.61 16.67 -1.55
C GLU A 394 17.22 17.03 -2.08
N GLY A 395 16.15 16.46 -1.51
CA GLY A 395 14.78 16.72 -1.94
C GLY A 395 14.35 18.16 -1.68
N ILE A 396 14.73 18.68 -0.52
CA ILE A 396 14.56 20.09 -0.16
C ILE A 396 15.31 20.99 -1.15
N ALA A 397 16.56 20.63 -1.50
CA ALA A 397 17.36 21.40 -2.44
C ALA A 397 16.73 21.43 -3.85
N ASP A 398 16.22 20.31 -4.34
CA ASP A 398 15.54 20.23 -5.65
C ASP A 398 14.30 21.14 -5.67
N VAL A 399 13.47 21.07 -4.63
CA VAL A 399 12.27 21.92 -4.50
C VAL A 399 12.66 23.39 -4.39
N ALA A 400 13.70 23.72 -3.63
CA ALA A 400 14.19 25.08 -3.50
C ALA A 400 14.66 25.65 -4.85
N ALA A 401 15.43 24.87 -5.61
CA ALA A 401 15.92 25.28 -6.93
C ALA A 401 14.78 25.44 -7.96
N ALA A 402 13.75 24.59 -7.89
CA ALA A 402 12.65 24.61 -8.84
C ALA A 402 11.57 25.67 -8.54
N PHE A 403 11.32 25.96 -7.25
CA PHE A 403 10.17 26.78 -6.81
C PHE A 403 10.56 28.03 -6.02
N GLY A 404 11.86 28.31 -5.86
CA GLY A 404 12.33 29.51 -5.16
C GLY A 404 12.07 29.45 -3.66
N ALA A 405 12.29 28.28 -3.04
CA ALA A 405 12.18 28.16 -1.59
C ALA A 405 13.39 28.81 -0.89
N ASP A 406 13.16 29.40 0.27
CA ASP A 406 14.19 30.01 1.11
C ASP A 406 14.90 28.92 1.95
N PRO A 407 16.19 28.64 1.72
CA PRO A 407 16.92 27.61 2.47
C PRO A 407 17.07 27.96 3.96
N ALA A 408 16.90 29.22 4.37
CA ALA A 408 16.93 29.63 5.77
C ALA A 408 15.58 29.48 6.48
N ARG A 409 14.50 29.16 5.76
CA ARG A 409 13.13 29.00 6.31
C ARG A 409 12.51 27.66 5.92
N VAL A 410 13.23 26.59 6.25
CA VAL A 410 12.76 25.21 6.12
C VAL A 410 12.29 24.69 7.48
N PHE A 411 11.04 24.23 7.54
CA PHE A 411 10.41 23.65 8.73
C PHE A 411 10.09 22.19 8.47
N LEU A 412 10.32 21.32 9.46
CA LEU A 412 10.05 19.89 9.36
C LEU A 412 8.98 19.50 10.38
N ALA A 413 7.96 18.79 9.92
CA ALA A 413 6.98 18.11 10.75
C ALA A 413 6.71 16.70 10.21
N GLY A 414 6.12 15.85 11.04
CA GLY A 414 5.77 14.49 10.64
C GLY A 414 4.71 13.88 11.53
N HIS A 415 4.08 12.83 11.02
CA HIS A 415 3.14 11.99 11.75
C HIS A 415 3.79 10.61 11.97
N GLY A 416 3.66 10.05 13.17
CA GLY A 416 4.31 8.80 13.59
C GLY A 416 3.32 7.80 14.14
#